data_AF-A0A6A3PJD6-F1
#
_entry.id   AF-A0A6A3PJD6-F1
#
_cell.length_a   1.000
_cell.length_b   1.000
_cell.length_c   1.000
_cell.angle_alpha   90.00
_cell.angle_beta   90.00
_cell.angle_gamma   90.00
#
_symmetry.space_group_name_H-M   'P 1'
#
loop_
_entity.id
_entity.type
_entity.pdbx_description
1 polymer ?
#
loop_
_entity_poly.entity_id
_entity_poly.type
_entity_poly.pdbx_seq_one_letter_code
_entity_poly.pdbx_strand_id
1 'polypeptide(L)'
;MRKHKLYANLKKCIFGASEIPVLGCLVGKNGVRPDPGKVRVINEWPTPSNVKELRQFLGLATYLCKYVSNYAGKIRPLSQLLKKDAAWVWTADCQQAFDAVKQGLTEVPILAVADQDRPFHVVCDASDFAIGCALMQHDHEGRDRVVYYQSRQLKPAERNYPVHDKELLAMKYALAKFRVYLLGSRPFVVYTDHASLRTAIKSPHISQRMARWLSFFAEYNFQVEYKPGRLNVVADALSCRPDYAVHKADANAIGVARTSTPSSSLSDDVRSAYTKDADAKQLLDYFAAPSDKSRQKLAKHLRARVHNGLLLYSAVDVNADRIVVPDDHELKFRVTYEYHDPRRRDIRVVRRHTCFSRVTSIGVTSTSGYVSTFVLARYASA
;
A
#
# COMPACT_ATOMS: atom_id res chain seq x y z
N MET A 1 11.92 26.69 -35.26
CA MET A 1 12.68 25.48 -34.86
C MET A 1 13.95 25.25 -35.67
N ARG A 2 13.88 25.04 -37.00
CA ARG A 2 15.07 24.74 -37.85
C ARG A 2 16.19 25.80 -37.77
N LYS A 3 15.85 27.10 -37.84
CA LYS A 3 16.81 28.22 -37.70
C LYS A 3 17.61 28.19 -36.40
N HIS A 4 17.01 27.70 -35.31
CA HIS A 4 17.63 27.65 -33.98
C HIS A 4 18.12 26.25 -33.61
N LYS A 5 18.20 25.31 -34.57
CA LYS A 5 18.59 23.91 -34.35
C LYS A 5 17.78 23.23 -33.22
N LEU A 6 16.51 23.59 -33.08
CA LEU A 6 15.56 22.94 -32.17
C LEU A 6 14.84 21.81 -32.91
N TYR A 7 14.68 20.67 -32.23
CA TYR A 7 14.02 19.48 -32.77
C TYR A 7 12.82 19.11 -31.91
N ALA A 8 11.68 18.90 -32.56
CA ALA A 8 10.49 18.41 -31.88
C ALA A 8 10.56 16.89 -31.77
N ASN A 9 10.15 16.35 -30.60
CA ASN A 9 9.96 14.92 -30.45
C ASN A 9 8.65 14.53 -31.14
N LEU A 10 8.74 13.98 -32.36
CA LEU A 10 7.58 13.62 -33.18
C LEU A 10 6.59 12.71 -32.45
N LYS A 11 7.05 11.83 -31.54
CA LYS A 11 6.16 10.94 -30.75
C LYS A 11 5.25 11.72 -29.78
N LYS A 12 5.60 12.96 -29.45
CA LYS A 12 4.83 13.84 -28.56
C LYS A 12 4.08 14.93 -29.32
N CYS A 13 4.25 15.01 -30.63
CA CYS A 13 3.56 16.00 -31.45
C CYS A 13 2.17 15.51 -31.83
N ILE A 14 1.19 16.40 -31.69
CA ILE A 14 -0.19 16.16 -32.08
C ILE A 14 -0.53 17.27 -33.07
N PHE A 15 -0.97 16.91 -34.27
CA PHE A 15 -1.28 17.84 -35.35
C PHE A 15 -2.71 17.63 -35.84
N GLY A 16 -3.43 18.71 -36.14
CA GLY A 16 -4.77 18.64 -36.75
C GLY A 16 -5.85 17.95 -35.90
N ALA A 17 -5.65 17.78 -34.60
CA ALA A 17 -6.64 17.19 -33.70
C ALA A 17 -7.71 18.23 -33.30
N SER A 18 -8.95 17.76 -33.09
CA SER A 18 -10.07 18.58 -32.61
C SER A 18 -9.86 19.10 -31.18
N GLU A 19 -9.07 18.38 -30.39
CA GLU A 19 -8.65 18.75 -29.05
C GLU A 19 -7.18 18.37 -28.84
N ILE A 20 -6.42 19.23 -28.15
CA ILE A 20 -4.99 19.05 -27.92
C ILE A 20 -4.69 19.17 -26.42
N PRO A 21 -3.92 18.23 -25.83
CA PRO A 21 -3.46 18.34 -24.45
C PRO A 21 -2.37 19.41 -24.34
N VAL A 22 -2.63 20.43 -23.51
CA VAL A 22 -1.73 21.54 -23.21
C VAL A 22 -1.71 21.76 -21.70
N LEU A 23 -0.55 21.63 -21.07
CA LEU A 23 -0.32 21.93 -19.64
C LEU A 23 -1.34 21.27 -18.68
N GLY A 24 -1.78 20.05 -19.02
CA GLY A 24 -2.75 19.27 -18.25
C GLY A 24 -4.21 19.68 -18.47
N CYS A 25 -4.50 20.47 -19.50
CA CYS A 25 -5.85 20.73 -19.97
C CYS A 25 -5.99 20.22 -21.41
N LEU A 26 -7.21 19.94 -21.84
CA LEU A 26 -7.53 19.76 -23.25
C LEU A 26 -8.08 21.06 -23.79
N VAL A 27 -7.45 21.56 -24.85
CA VAL A 27 -7.83 22.78 -25.56
C VAL A 27 -8.46 22.38 -26.88
N GLY A 28 -9.68 22.82 -27.12
CA GLY A 28 -10.38 22.55 -28.37
C GLY A 28 -11.45 23.60 -28.68
N LYS A 29 -12.31 23.30 -29.64
CA LYS A 29 -13.38 24.21 -30.08
C LYS A 29 -14.35 24.64 -28.97
N ASN A 30 -14.52 23.80 -27.94
CA ASN A 30 -15.43 24.04 -26.81
C ASN A 30 -14.73 24.76 -25.65
N GLY A 31 -13.53 25.31 -25.87
CA GLY A 31 -12.72 25.98 -24.85
C GLY A 31 -11.70 25.08 -24.18
N VAL A 32 -11.32 25.45 -22.96
CA VAL A 32 -10.33 24.74 -22.14
C VAL A 32 -11.06 23.89 -21.12
N ARG A 33 -10.82 22.57 -21.16
CA ARG A 33 -11.36 21.63 -20.18
C ARG A 33 -10.23 20.89 -19.47
N PRO A 34 -10.44 20.45 -18.23
CA PRO A 34 -9.47 19.58 -17.55
C PRO A 34 -9.24 18.28 -18.33
N ASP A 35 -7.98 17.81 -18.34
CA ASP A 35 -7.62 16.52 -18.92
C ASP A 35 -8.38 15.38 -18.18
N PRO A 36 -9.09 14.47 -18.89
CA PRO A 36 -9.75 13.31 -18.31
C PRO A 36 -8.83 12.44 -17.42
N GLY A 37 -7.53 12.42 -17.73
CA GLY A 37 -6.52 11.78 -16.90
C GLY A 37 -6.46 12.33 -15.46
N LYS A 38 -6.91 13.57 -15.23
CA LYS A 38 -6.96 14.22 -13.92
C LYS A 38 -8.08 13.74 -13.01
N VAL A 39 -9.13 13.19 -13.61
CA VAL A 39 -10.32 12.69 -12.94
C VAL A 39 -10.47 11.19 -13.04
N ARG A 40 -9.51 10.52 -13.70
CA ARG A 40 -9.53 9.08 -13.91
C ARG A 40 -9.81 8.31 -12.64
N VAL A 41 -9.23 8.73 -11.51
CA VAL A 41 -9.42 8.07 -10.21
C VAL A 41 -10.89 8.09 -9.75
N ILE A 42 -11.62 9.17 -10.03
CA ILE A 42 -13.05 9.29 -9.74
C ILE A 42 -13.87 8.50 -10.76
N ASN A 43 -13.54 8.60 -12.05
CA ASN A 43 -14.24 7.88 -13.11
C ASN A 43 -14.13 6.35 -12.98
N GLU A 44 -12.97 5.86 -12.56
CA GLU A 44 -12.70 4.44 -12.30
C GLU A 44 -13.07 4.03 -10.87
N TRP A 45 -13.72 4.91 -10.08
CA TRP A 45 -14.11 4.55 -8.72
C TRP A 45 -15.10 3.39 -8.76
N PRO A 46 -14.81 2.27 -8.05
CA PRO A 46 -15.63 1.07 -8.09
C PRO A 46 -16.99 1.31 -7.43
N THR A 47 -18.02 0.65 -7.92
CA THR A 47 -19.33 0.64 -7.25
C THR A 47 -19.16 0.08 -5.83
N PRO A 48 -19.59 0.81 -4.78
CA PRO A 48 -19.51 0.32 -3.42
C PRO A 48 -20.23 -1.02 -3.25
N SER A 49 -19.61 -1.95 -2.54
CA SER A 49 -20.15 -3.27 -2.23
C SER A 49 -20.71 -3.37 -0.81
N ASN A 50 -20.42 -2.38 0.04
CA ASN A 50 -20.86 -2.32 1.42
C ASN A 50 -20.98 -0.88 1.95
N VAL A 51 -21.60 -0.74 3.12
CA VAL A 51 -21.86 0.54 3.79
C VAL A 51 -20.56 1.32 4.08
N LYS A 52 -19.45 0.64 4.39
CA LYS A 52 -18.17 1.31 4.68
C LYS A 52 -17.63 2.01 3.43
N GLU A 53 -17.59 1.31 2.31
CA GLU A 53 -17.14 1.84 1.02
C GLU A 53 -18.04 3.00 0.55
N LEU A 54 -19.36 2.86 0.75
CA LEU A 54 -20.30 3.92 0.41
C LEU A 54 -20.09 5.18 1.27
N ARG A 55 -19.86 5.03 2.58
CA ARG A 55 -19.55 6.16 3.47
C ARG A 55 -18.28 6.89 3.05
N GLN A 56 -17.26 6.15 2.63
CA GLN A 56 -16.00 6.74 2.17
C GLN A 56 -16.21 7.56 0.88
N PHE A 57 -16.91 7.00 -0.10
CA PHE A 57 -17.23 7.73 -1.34
C PHE A 57 -18.11 8.96 -1.06
N LEU A 58 -19.15 8.82 -0.23
CA LEU A 58 -20.02 9.93 0.13
C LEU A 58 -19.31 10.96 1.01
N GLY A 59 -18.31 10.58 1.80
CA GLY A 59 -17.46 11.51 2.54
C GLY A 59 -16.70 12.44 1.60
N LEU A 60 -16.02 11.86 0.60
CA LEU A 60 -15.35 12.61 -0.48
C LEU A 60 -16.34 13.51 -1.23
N ALA A 61 -17.46 12.94 -1.67
CA ALA A 61 -18.46 13.67 -2.42
C ALA A 61 -19.05 14.83 -1.61
N THR A 62 -19.35 14.62 -0.33
CA THR A 62 -19.94 15.66 0.52
C THR A 62 -18.95 16.79 0.80
N TYR A 63 -17.67 16.46 0.99
CA TYR A 63 -16.62 17.47 1.19
C TYR A 63 -16.54 18.45 0.01
N LEU A 64 -16.62 17.94 -1.23
CA LEU A 64 -16.45 18.72 -2.45
C LEU A 64 -17.76 19.29 -3.01
N CYS A 65 -18.85 18.53 -2.91
CA CYS A 65 -20.15 18.86 -3.48
C CYS A 65 -21.04 19.70 -2.55
N LYS A 66 -20.55 20.14 -1.38
CA LYS A 66 -21.32 20.98 -0.44
C LYS A 66 -21.96 22.24 -1.07
N TYR A 67 -21.44 22.71 -2.20
CA TYR A 67 -21.93 23.88 -2.94
C TYR A 67 -22.59 23.53 -4.28
N VAL A 68 -22.78 22.25 -4.58
CA VAL A 68 -23.46 21.81 -5.80
C VAL A 68 -24.96 21.82 -5.55
N SER A 69 -25.69 22.54 -6.41
CA SER A 69 -27.15 22.62 -6.35
C SER A 69 -27.79 21.24 -6.35
N ASN A 70 -28.76 21.04 -5.46
CA ASN A 70 -29.53 19.81 -5.30
C ASN A 70 -28.69 18.54 -4.99
N TYR A 71 -27.51 18.68 -4.38
CA TYR A 71 -26.70 17.52 -3.97
C TYR A 71 -27.47 16.57 -3.04
N ALA A 72 -28.18 17.10 -2.04
CA ALA A 72 -28.97 16.30 -1.10
C ALA A 72 -30.05 15.44 -1.81
N GLY A 73 -30.70 15.99 -2.83
CA GLY A 73 -31.66 15.25 -3.65
C GLY A 73 -30.98 14.14 -4.46
N LYS A 74 -29.82 14.43 -5.08
CA LYS A 74 -29.05 13.47 -5.88
C LYS A 74 -28.57 12.27 -5.05
N ILE A 75 -28.14 12.47 -3.82
CA ILE A 75 -27.64 11.39 -2.96
C ILE A 75 -28.72 10.67 -2.15
N ARG A 76 -30.00 11.03 -2.30
CA ARG A 76 -31.08 10.46 -1.50
C ARG A 76 -31.15 8.92 -1.60
N PRO A 77 -31.06 8.28 -2.78
CA PRO A 77 -31.05 6.82 -2.88
C PRO A 77 -29.86 6.20 -2.12
N LEU A 78 -28.68 6.81 -2.25
CA LEU A 78 -27.47 6.36 -1.56
C LEU A 78 -27.55 6.53 -0.05
N SER A 79 -28.15 7.64 0.41
CA SER A 79 -28.31 7.93 1.84
C SER A 79 -29.28 6.98 2.53
N GLN A 80 -30.23 6.39 1.80
CA GLN A 80 -31.13 5.37 2.35
C GLN A 80 -30.38 4.08 2.72
N LEU A 81 -29.34 3.71 1.97
CA LEU A 81 -28.46 2.56 2.26
C LEU A 81 -27.59 2.76 3.52
N LEU A 82 -27.50 3.99 4.05
CA LEU A 82 -26.72 4.29 5.24
C LEU A 82 -27.52 4.21 6.55
N LYS A 83 -28.84 3.99 6.49
CA LYS A 83 -29.71 3.88 7.67
C LYS A 83 -29.40 2.60 8.44
N LYS A 84 -29.53 2.65 9.77
CA LYS A 84 -29.12 1.59 10.70
C LYS A 84 -29.71 0.21 10.37
N ASP A 85 -30.96 0.17 9.94
CA ASP A 85 -31.71 -1.07 9.68
C ASP A 85 -32.01 -1.30 8.19
N ALA A 86 -31.34 -0.58 7.29
CA ALA A 86 -31.53 -0.77 5.85
C ALA A 86 -30.82 -2.03 5.36
N ALA A 87 -31.54 -2.86 4.61
CA ALA A 87 -30.92 -3.97 3.87
C ALA A 87 -30.00 -3.39 2.77
N TRP A 88 -28.82 -4.00 2.62
CA TRP A 88 -27.91 -3.63 1.54
C TRP A 88 -28.41 -4.18 0.21
N VAL A 89 -29.15 -3.34 -0.53
CA VAL A 89 -29.66 -3.65 -1.86
C VAL A 89 -29.29 -2.52 -2.82
N TRP A 90 -28.31 -2.78 -3.70
CA TRP A 90 -27.90 -1.81 -4.69
C TRP A 90 -28.88 -1.79 -5.87
N THR A 91 -29.76 -0.80 -5.91
CA THR A 91 -30.80 -0.66 -6.95
C THR A 91 -30.29 0.13 -8.17
N ALA A 92 -31.06 0.13 -9.26
CA ALA A 92 -30.79 0.98 -10.43
C ALA A 92 -30.74 2.47 -10.05
N ASP A 93 -31.64 2.93 -9.16
CA ASP A 93 -31.64 4.30 -8.66
C ASP A 93 -30.36 4.63 -7.88
N CYS A 94 -29.80 3.66 -7.13
CA CYS A 94 -28.52 3.83 -6.45
C CYS A 94 -27.39 3.98 -7.47
N GLN A 95 -27.38 3.17 -8.52
CA GLN A 95 -26.37 3.27 -9.58
C GLN A 95 -26.45 4.61 -10.31
N GLN A 96 -27.65 5.05 -10.69
CA GLN A 96 -27.86 6.34 -11.33
C GLN A 96 -27.43 7.51 -10.44
N ALA A 97 -27.77 7.46 -9.15
CA ALA A 97 -27.32 8.45 -8.17
C ALA A 97 -25.79 8.46 -8.02
N PHE A 98 -25.15 7.29 -7.97
CA PHE A 98 -23.70 7.15 -7.88
C PHE A 98 -23.00 7.76 -9.10
N ASP A 99 -23.47 7.46 -10.31
CA ASP A 99 -22.90 7.98 -11.55
C ASP A 99 -23.11 9.49 -11.67
N ALA A 100 -24.28 10.01 -11.25
CA ALA A 100 -24.53 11.46 -11.20
C ALA A 100 -23.60 12.19 -10.22
N VAL A 101 -23.25 11.56 -9.09
CA VAL A 101 -22.29 12.13 -8.13
C VAL A 101 -20.87 12.10 -8.70
N LYS A 102 -20.46 11.00 -9.35
CA LYS A 102 -19.17 10.91 -10.05
C LYS A 102 -19.04 11.99 -11.11
N GLN A 103 -20.08 12.19 -11.92
CA GLN A 103 -20.13 13.26 -12.90
C GLN A 103 -19.94 14.63 -12.24
N GLY A 104 -20.68 14.91 -11.16
CA GLY A 104 -20.52 16.16 -10.40
C GLY A 104 -19.09 16.41 -9.89
N LEU A 105 -18.41 15.37 -9.40
CA LEU A 105 -17.02 15.44 -8.92
C LEU A 105 -15.97 15.71 -10.02
N THR A 106 -16.35 15.50 -11.28
CA THR A 106 -15.48 15.61 -12.45
C THR A 106 -15.81 16.77 -13.37
N GLU A 107 -16.87 17.50 -13.05
CA GLU A 107 -17.33 18.67 -13.78
C GLU A 107 -17.06 19.96 -13.01
N VAL A 108 -17.23 21.07 -13.72
CA VAL A 108 -17.30 22.41 -13.13
C VAL A 108 -18.56 22.45 -12.24
N PRO A 109 -18.48 22.96 -11.00
CA PRO A 109 -17.43 23.84 -10.50
C PRO A 109 -16.35 23.13 -9.67
N ILE A 110 -16.45 21.82 -9.42
CA ILE A 110 -15.55 21.11 -8.51
C ILE A 110 -14.15 20.94 -9.11
N LEU A 111 -14.09 20.56 -10.38
CA LEU A 111 -12.83 20.45 -11.12
C LEU A 111 -12.47 21.80 -11.73
N ALA A 112 -11.41 22.42 -11.23
CA ALA A 112 -10.94 23.71 -11.71
C ALA A 112 -9.84 23.57 -12.78
N VAL A 113 -9.86 24.51 -13.72
CA VAL A 113 -8.65 24.84 -14.49
C VAL A 113 -7.68 25.52 -13.52
N ALA A 114 -6.42 25.11 -13.53
CA ALA A 114 -5.41 25.65 -12.62
C ALA A 114 -5.21 27.15 -12.88
N ASP A 115 -5.40 27.96 -11.84
CA ASP A 115 -5.09 29.39 -11.86
C ASP A 115 -3.66 29.58 -11.34
N GLN A 116 -2.72 29.91 -12.22
CA GLN A 116 -1.31 30.00 -11.80
C GLN A 116 -1.09 31.08 -10.74
N ASP A 117 -1.91 32.15 -10.72
CA ASP A 117 -1.75 33.30 -9.82
C ASP A 117 -2.31 33.06 -8.42
N ARG A 118 -2.86 31.88 -8.19
CA ARG A 118 -3.31 31.43 -6.86
C ARG A 118 -2.39 30.38 -6.29
N PRO A 119 -2.16 30.39 -4.97
CA PRO A 119 -1.37 29.36 -4.32
C PRO A 119 -2.05 28.00 -4.46
N PHE A 120 -1.24 26.98 -4.76
CA PHE A 120 -1.66 25.59 -4.67
C PHE A 120 -1.57 25.10 -3.24
N HIS A 121 -2.39 24.10 -2.92
CA HIS A 121 -2.13 23.21 -1.81
C HIS A 121 -2.31 21.76 -2.25
N VAL A 122 -1.58 20.87 -1.59
CA VAL A 122 -1.61 19.43 -1.86
C VAL A 122 -2.13 18.74 -0.63
N VAL A 123 -3.07 17.82 -0.81
CA VAL A 123 -3.44 16.85 0.23
C VAL A 123 -2.88 15.50 -0.16
N CYS A 124 -2.28 14.79 0.78
CA CYS A 124 -1.79 13.44 0.56
C CYS A 124 -2.00 12.57 1.79
N ASP A 125 -2.09 11.27 1.55
CA ASP A 125 -2.33 10.25 2.56
C ASP A 125 -1.87 8.88 2.07
N ALA A 126 -1.52 7.99 3.00
CA ALA A 126 -1.17 6.61 2.72
C ALA A 126 -2.00 5.62 3.55
N SER A 127 -2.61 4.67 2.86
CA SER A 127 -3.20 3.49 3.49
C SER A 127 -2.21 2.32 3.49
N ASP A 128 -2.64 1.18 4.01
CA ASP A 128 -1.86 -0.04 3.93
C ASP A 128 -1.64 -0.57 2.51
N PHE A 129 -2.50 -0.17 1.57
CA PHE A 129 -2.55 -0.75 0.24
C PHE A 129 -2.30 0.26 -0.88
N ALA A 130 -2.50 1.55 -0.64
CA ALA A 130 -2.42 2.58 -1.66
C ALA A 130 -2.02 3.94 -1.09
N ILE A 131 -1.66 4.85 -1.99
CA ILE A 131 -1.38 6.25 -1.69
C ILE A 131 -2.31 7.13 -2.51
N GLY A 132 -2.91 8.11 -1.86
CA GLY A 132 -3.85 9.06 -2.44
C GLY A 132 -3.34 10.48 -2.31
N CYS A 133 -3.56 11.31 -3.33
CA CYS A 133 -3.26 12.73 -3.27
C CYS A 133 -4.13 13.54 -4.23
N ALA A 134 -4.37 14.81 -3.88
CA ALA A 134 -5.01 15.77 -4.77
C ALA A 134 -4.28 17.10 -4.74
N LEU A 135 -4.19 17.73 -5.91
CA LEU A 135 -3.77 19.12 -6.08
C LEU A 135 -5.01 20.01 -6.06
N MET A 136 -4.98 21.06 -5.25
CA MET A 136 -6.15 21.87 -4.95
C MET A 136 -5.80 23.36 -4.89
N GLN A 137 -6.82 24.21 -5.06
CA GLN A 137 -6.74 25.66 -4.93
C GLN A 137 -7.99 26.21 -4.25
N HIS A 138 -7.88 27.38 -3.64
CA HIS A 138 -9.03 28.13 -3.18
C HIS A 138 -9.56 29.02 -4.31
N ASP A 139 -10.87 28.96 -4.57
CA ASP A 139 -11.51 29.90 -5.48
C ASP A 139 -11.63 31.32 -4.86
N HIS A 140 -12.25 32.24 -5.59
CA HIS A 140 -12.42 33.63 -5.13
C HIS A 140 -13.24 33.76 -3.85
N GLU A 141 -14.03 32.73 -3.50
CA GLU A 141 -14.87 32.67 -2.30
C GLU A 141 -14.19 31.86 -1.18
N GLY A 142 -12.92 31.44 -1.36
CA GLY A 142 -12.18 30.64 -0.38
C GLY A 142 -12.57 29.16 -0.38
N ARG A 143 -13.33 28.68 -1.37
CA ARG A 143 -13.77 27.29 -1.44
C ARG A 143 -12.71 26.42 -2.10
N ASP A 144 -12.54 25.22 -1.57
CA ASP A 144 -11.67 24.20 -2.16
C ASP A 144 -12.15 23.77 -3.54
N ARG A 145 -11.25 23.85 -4.51
CA ARG A 145 -11.42 23.32 -5.86
C ARG A 145 -10.31 22.33 -6.15
N VAL A 146 -10.65 21.21 -6.78
CA VAL A 146 -9.67 20.21 -7.15
C VAL A 146 -9.15 20.52 -8.55
N VAL A 147 -7.84 20.52 -8.72
CA VAL A 147 -7.18 20.67 -10.02
C VAL A 147 -6.82 19.31 -10.60
N TYR A 148 -6.41 18.36 -9.75
CA TYR A 148 -5.98 17.03 -10.18
C TYR A 148 -6.09 16.01 -9.02
N TYR A 149 -6.88 14.94 -9.20
CA TYR A 149 -6.86 13.75 -8.35
C TYR A 149 -5.83 12.73 -8.82
N GLN A 150 -5.10 12.13 -7.89
CA GLN A 150 -4.22 11.02 -8.22
C GLN A 150 -4.15 9.99 -7.09
N SER A 151 -4.20 8.72 -7.47
CA SER A 151 -4.03 7.61 -6.54
C SER A 151 -3.35 6.44 -7.24
N ARG A 152 -2.75 5.54 -6.46
CA ARG A 152 -2.25 4.25 -6.95
C ARG A 152 -2.09 3.24 -5.81
N GLN A 153 -2.15 1.96 -6.15
CA GLN A 153 -1.72 0.89 -5.26
C GLN A 153 -0.23 1.01 -4.92
N LEU A 154 0.11 0.66 -3.69
CA LEU A 154 1.46 0.41 -3.23
C LEU A 154 2.00 -0.86 -3.90
N LYS A 155 3.23 -0.78 -4.39
CA LYS A 155 3.97 -1.94 -4.89
C LYS A 155 4.21 -2.93 -3.74
N PRO A 156 4.43 -4.23 -4.02
CA PRO A 156 4.68 -5.22 -2.98
C PRO A 156 5.77 -4.82 -1.98
N ALA A 157 6.88 -4.23 -2.46
CA ALA A 157 7.95 -3.74 -1.60
C ALA A 157 7.53 -2.52 -0.74
N GLU A 158 6.68 -1.64 -1.29
CA GLU A 158 6.22 -0.42 -0.61
C GLU A 158 5.18 -0.71 0.49
N ARG A 159 4.42 -1.81 0.36
CA ARG A 159 3.48 -2.26 1.41
C ARG A 159 4.17 -2.61 2.72
N ASN A 160 5.42 -3.08 2.63
CA ASN A 160 6.26 -3.43 3.77
C ASN A 160 6.98 -2.22 4.39
N TYR A 161 6.73 -1.00 3.90
CA TYR A 161 7.33 0.19 4.48
C TYR A 161 6.70 0.49 5.84
N PRO A 162 7.47 1.00 6.82
CA PRO A 162 6.89 1.60 8.02
C PRO A 162 5.90 2.71 7.65
N VAL A 163 4.87 2.94 8.47
CA VAL A 163 3.82 3.93 8.23
C VAL A 163 4.41 5.29 7.85
N HIS A 164 5.37 5.79 8.63
CA HIS A 164 6.07 7.04 8.34
C HIS A 164 6.67 7.10 6.92
N ASP A 165 7.25 6.01 6.45
CA ASP A 165 7.84 5.94 5.10
C ASP A 165 6.77 5.81 4.00
N LYS A 166 5.58 5.25 4.30
CA LYS A 166 4.42 5.24 3.39
C LYS A 166 3.86 6.65 3.22
N GLU A 167 3.73 7.40 4.31
CA GLU A 167 3.29 8.80 4.28
C GLU A 167 4.26 9.68 3.50
N LEU A 168 5.57 9.52 3.75
CA LEU A 168 6.60 10.21 2.98
C LEU A 168 6.54 9.86 1.48
N LEU A 169 6.25 8.59 1.17
CA LEU A 169 6.07 8.14 -0.21
C LEU A 169 4.85 8.79 -0.86
N ALA A 170 3.74 8.95 -0.14
CA ALA A 170 2.55 9.64 -0.62
C ALA A 170 2.87 11.10 -0.97
N MET A 171 3.58 11.82 -0.09
CA MET A 171 4.04 13.18 -0.37
C MET A 171 4.96 13.23 -1.60
N LYS A 172 6.00 12.38 -1.66
CA LYS A 172 6.89 12.31 -2.82
C LYS A 172 6.13 12.05 -4.12
N TYR A 173 5.18 11.12 -4.08
CA TYR A 173 4.37 10.76 -5.23
C TYR A 173 3.51 11.93 -5.71
N ALA A 174 2.89 12.66 -4.79
CA ALA A 174 2.11 13.86 -5.09
C ALA A 174 2.98 14.92 -5.80
N LEU A 175 4.14 15.25 -5.23
CA LEU A 175 5.07 16.23 -5.81
C LEU A 175 5.58 15.83 -7.20
N ALA A 176 5.84 14.53 -7.41
CA ALA A 176 6.27 14.03 -8.71
C ALA A 176 5.16 14.12 -9.76
N LYS A 177 3.91 13.82 -9.36
CA LYS A 177 2.75 13.83 -10.25
C LYS A 177 2.29 15.25 -10.59
N PHE A 178 2.36 16.15 -9.63
CA PHE A 178 1.94 17.55 -9.78
C PHE A 178 3.11 18.48 -10.13
N ARG A 179 4.26 17.93 -10.53
CA ARG A 179 5.49 18.69 -10.82
C ARG A 179 5.27 19.86 -11.77
N VAL A 180 4.43 19.70 -12.80
CA VAL A 180 4.14 20.77 -13.77
C VAL A 180 3.49 22.02 -13.14
N TYR A 181 2.83 21.86 -11.99
CA TYR A 181 2.17 22.94 -11.25
C TYR A 181 3.00 23.46 -10.07
N LEU A 182 3.79 22.57 -9.45
CA LEU A 182 4.45 22.85 -8.18
C LEU A 182 5.93 23.26 -8.31
N LEU A 183 6.54 23.05 -9.48
CA LEU A 183 7.93 23.41 -9.69
C LEU A 183 8.05 24.93 -9.92
N GLY A 184 8.81 25.61 -9.07
CA GLY A 184 9.02 27.05 -9.16
C GLY A 184 9.32 27.69 -7.81
N SER A 185 9.36 29.01 -7.78
CA SER A 185 9.65 29.79 -6.57
C SER A 185 8.43 30.07 -5.70
N ARG A 186 7.20 29.92 -6.21
CA ARG A 186 5.97 30.19 -5.45
C ARG A 186 5.80 29.13 -4.35
N PRO A 187 5.65 29.54 -3.07
CA PRO A 187 5.45 28.60 -1.98
C PRO A 187 4.06 27.94 -2.06
N PHE A 188 3.98 26.68 -1.64
CA PHE A 188 2.72 25.95 -1.49
C PHE A 188 2.73 25.09 -0.22
N VAL A 189 1.55 24.62 0.18
CA VAL A 189 1.38 23.81 1.39
C VAL A 189 1.09 22.35 1.02
N VAL A 190 1.74 21.43 1.71
CA VAL A 190 1.42 19.99 1.69
C VAL A 190 0.76 19.63 3.01
N TYR A 191 -0.49 19.22 2.95
CA TYR A 191 -1.26 18.69 4.07
C TYR A 191 -1.13 17.17 4.16
N THR A 192 -0.85 16.70 5.36
CA THR A 192 -0.79 15.28 5.74
C THR A 192 -1.36 15.12 7.14
N ASP A 193 -1.97 13.97 7.42
CA ASP A 193 -2.42 13.61 8.76
C ASP A 193 -1.31 13.00 9.62
N HIS A 194 -0.07 12.97 9.12
CA HIS A 194 1.07 12.44 9.83
C HIS A 194 1.93 13.58 10.40
N ALA A 195 1.67 13.94 11.66
CA ALA A 195 2.30 15.11 12.30
C ALA A 195 3.84 15.11 12.29
N SER A 196 4.47 13.95 12.33
CA SER A 196 5.95 13.84 12.31
C SER A 196 6.57 14.25 10.97
N LEU A 197 5.80 14.26 9.86
CA LEU A 197 6.26 14.75 8.57
C LEU A 197 6.51 16.26 8.55
N ARG A 198 5.93 17.04 9.49
CA ARG A 198 6.22 18.48 9.63
C ARG A 198 7.71 18.75 9.85
N THR A 199 8.36 17.85 10.58
CA THR A 199 9.78 17.94 10.93
C THR A 199 10.65 17.00 10.13
N ALA A 200 10.07 16.13 9.29
CA ALA A 200 10.80 15.10 8.55
C ALA A 200 11.95 15.66 7.68
N ILE A 201 11.76 16.83 7.09
CA ILE A 201 12.76 17.50 6.25
C ILE A 201 13.85 18.18 7.09
N LYS A 202 13.52 18.57 8.34
CA LYS A 202 14.42 19.28 9.26
C LYS A 202 15.10 18.36 10.29
N SER A 203 14.71 17.09 10.35
CA SER A 203 15.19 16.14 11.34
C SER A 203 16.66 15.76 11.07
N PRO A 204 17.54 15.76 12.10
CA PRO A 204 18.93 15.32 11.95
C PRO A 204 19.04 13.80 11.71
N HIS A 205 18.03 13.03 12.09
CA HIS A 205 17.99 11.58 11.92
C HIS A 205 17.04 11.20 10.79
N ILE A 206 17.58 11.17 9.58
CA ILE A 206 16.85 10.78 8.35
C ILE A 206 17.01 9.28 8.07
N SER A 207 15.93 8.61 7.67
CA SER A 207 16.03 7.24 7.16
C SER A 207 16.85 7.23 5.86
N GLN A 208 17.51 6.11 5.54
CA GLN A 208 18.24 6.00 4.26
C GLN A 208 17.33 6.24 3.03
N ARG A 209 16.03 5.96 3.15
CA ARG A 209 15.06 6.27 2.09
C ARG A 209 14.79 7.77 2.00
N MET A 210 14.55 8.43 3.13
CA MET A 210 14.41 9.88 3.21
C MET A 210 15.64 10.58 2.62
N ALA A 211 16.84 10.17 3.02
CA ALA A 211 18.10 10.75 2.54
C ALA A 211 18.22 10.74 1.01
N ARG A 212 17.81 9.64 0.37
CA ARG A 212 17.80 9.53 -1.10
C ARG A 212 16.76 10.44 -1.77
N TRP A 213 15.76 10.91 -1.04
CA TRP A 213 14.68 11.75 -1.57
C TRP A 213 14.85 13.22 -1.19
N LEU A 214 15.79 13.57 -0.31
CA LEU A 214 16.05 14.97 0.08
C LEU A 214 16.35 15.86 -1.13
N SER A 215 17.20 15.40 -2.06
CA SER A 215 17.51 16.15 -3.28
C SER A 215 16.27 16.41 -4.12
N PHE A 216 15.36 15.43 -4.21
CA PHE A 216 14.09 15.58 -4.90
C PHE A 216 13.18 16.61 -4.19
N PHE A 217 13.08 16.57 -2.87
CA PHE A 217 12.27 17.54 -2.11
C PHE A 217 12.84 18.96 -2.19
N ALA A 218 14.17 19.11 -2.24
CA ALA A 218 14.85 20.39 -2.34
C ALA A 218 14.56 21.16 -3.65
N GLU A 219 14.04 20.48 -4.68
CA GLU A 219 13.59 21.12 -5.92
C GLU A 219 12.30 21.94 -5.75
N TYR A 220 11.56 21.76 -4.65
CA TYR A 220 10.24 22.34 -4.43
C TYR A 220 10.24 23.32 -3.27
N ASN A 221 9.54 24.45 -3.43
CA ASN A 221 9.32 25.42 -2.35
C ASN A 221 8.01 25.12 -1.61
N PHE A 222 8.05 24.23 -0.62
CA PHE A 222 6.84 23.85 0.12
C PHE A 222 7.00 23.84 1.63
N GLN A 223 5.87 23.92 2.31
CA GLN A 223 5.76 23.72 3.76
C GLN A 223 4.84 22.53 4.04
N VAL A 224 5.19 21.75 5.05
CA VAL A 224 4.36 20.61 5.49
C VAL A 224 3.53 21.03 6.68
N GLU A 225 2.21 20.93 6.55
CA GLU A 225 1.25 21.22 7.61
C GLU A 225 0.47 19.97 8.00
N TYR A 226 0.26 19.81 9.32
CA TYR A 226 -0.56 18.72 9.82
C TYR A 226 -2.04 19.08 9.67
N LYS A 227 -2.79 18.19 9.02
CA LYS A 227 -4.25 18.26 8.90
C LYS A 227 -4.81 16.96 9.49
N PRO A 228 -5.58 17.00 10.59
CA PRO A 228 -6.15 15.79 11.19
C PRO A 228 -6.89 14.94 10.15
N GLY A 229 -6.76 13.61 10.22
CA GLY A 229 -7.34 12.68 9.23
C GLY A 229 -8.82 12.92 8.92
N ARG A 230 -9.62 13.28 9.94
CA ARG A 230 -11.04 13.66 9.77
C ARG A 230 -11.28 14.83 8.80
N LEU A 231 -10.28 15.70 8.62
CA LEU A 231 -10.29 16.84 7.71
C LEU A 231 -9.54 16.54 6.40
N ASN A 232 -8.75 15.46 6.35
CA ASN A 232 -8.01 15.02 5.16
C ASN A 232 -8.85 14.08 4.26
N VAL A 233 -10.17 14.33 4.21
CA VAL A 233 -11.17 13.44 3.61
C VAL A 233 -10.85 13.08 2.16
N VAL A 234 -10.33 14.02 1.38
CA VAL A 234 -10.00 13.79 -0.03
C VAL A 234 -8.87 12.79 -0.18
N ALA A 235 -7.77 12.97 0.55
CA ALA A 235 -6.61 12.09 0.43
C ALA A 235 -6.89 10.71 1.03
N ASP A 236 -7.56 10.65 2.18
CA ASP A 236 -8.01 9.40 2.83
C ASP A 236 -8.93 8.58 1.91
N ALA A 237 -9.93 9.22 1.31
CA ALA A 237 -10.80 8.53 0.38
C ALA A 237 -10.01 7.96 -0.81
N LEU A 238 -9.06 8.72 -1.37
CA LEU A 238 -8.22 8.29 -2.49
C LEU A 238 -7.24 7.17 -2.11
N SER A 239 -6.68 7.19 -0.91
CA SER A 239 -5.71 6.19 -0.43
C SER A 239 -6.40 4.89 -0.01
N CYS A 240 -7.66 4.95 0.42
CA CYS A 240 -8.43 3.79 0.85
C CYS A 240 -9.39 3.23 -0.22
N ARG A 241 -9.19 3.54 -1.51
CA ARG A 241 -10.13 3.17 -2.59
C ARG A 241 -10.45 1.65 -2.55
N PRO A 242 -11.73 1.22 -2.66
CA PRO A 242 -12.11 -0.17 -2.36
C PRO A 242 -11.39 -1.23 -3.20
N ASP A 243 -11.14 -0.94 -4.47
CA ASP A 243 -10.43 -1.82 -5.42
C ASP A 243 -8.92 -1.91 -5.16
N TYR A 244 -8.39 -1.09 -4.24
CA TYR A 244 -6.98 -1.15 -3.83
C TYR A 244 -6.77 -2.04 -2.63
N ALA A 245 -7.80 -2.21 -1.79
CA ALA A 245 -7.77 -3.25 -0.78
C ALA A 245 -7.70 -4.59 -1.50
N VAL A 246 -6.65 -5.38 -1.23
CA VAL A 246 -6.69 -6.79 -1.57
C VAL A 246 -7.76 -7.36 -0.67
N HIS A 247 -8.90 -7.80 -1.23
CA HIS A 247 -9.83 -8.64 -0.50
C HIS A 247 -9.00 -9.77 0.07
N LYS A 248 -8.78 -9.77 1.39
CA LYS A 248 -8.43 -10.99 2.08
C LYS A 248 -9.63 -11.87 1.81
N ALA A 249 -9.52 -12.77 0.83
CA ALA A 249 -10.49 -13.84 0.67
C ALA A 249 -10.70 -14.40 2.08
N ASP A 250 -11.96 -14.44 2.51
CA ASP A 250 -12.31 -14.93 3.82
C ASP A 250 -11.56 -16.24 4.05
N ALA A 251 -10.69 -16.26 5.06
CA ALA A 251 -9.83 -17.40 5.38
C ALA A 251 -10.64 -18.65 5.82
N ASN A 252 -11.97 -18.61 5.67
CA ASN A 252 -12.91 -19.70 5.92
C ASN A 252 -13.49 -20.31 4.64
N ALA A 253 -13.16 -19.83 3.43
CA ALA A 253 -13.37 -20.63 2.23
C ALA A 253 -12.34 -21.76 2.26
N ILE A 254 -12.81 -23.02 2.38
CA ILE A 254 -12.00 -24.24 2.30
C ILE A 254 -11.42 -24.34 0.88
N GLY A 255 -10.41 -23.51 0.59
CA GLY A 255 -9.49 -23.71 -0.50
C GLY A 255 -8.46 -24.69 0.01
N VAL A 256 -8.40 -25.88 -0.61
CA VAL A 256 -7.35 -26.86 -0.36
C VAL A 256 -6.03 -26.17 -0.67
N ALA A 257 -5.39 -25.63 0.36
CA ALA A 257 -4.02 -25.19 0.30
C ALA A 257 -3.22 -26.42 -0.12
N ARG A 258 -2.63 -26.38 -1.31
CA ARG A 258 -1.55 -27.30 -1.66
C ARG A 258 -0.34 -26.93 -0.80
N THR A 259 -0.43 -27.29 0.48
CA THR A 259 0.73 -27.52 1.32
C THR A 259 1.45 -28.67 0.64
N SER A 260 2.57 -28.38 -0.03
CA SER A 260 3.48 -29.44 -0.44
C SER A 260 3.98 -30.10 0.83
N THR A 261 3.33 -31.19 1.24
CA THR A 261 3.87 -32.10 2.23
C THR A 261 5.23 -32.56 1.71
N PRO A 262 6.29 -32.55 2.53
CA PRO A 262 7.56 -33.09 2.10
C PRO A 262 7.38 -34.53 1.63
N SER A 263 8.24 -34.99 0.72
CA SER A 263 8.31 -36.42 0.39
C SER A 263 8.44 -37.22 1.69
N SER A 264 7.82 -38.40 1.76
CA SER A 264 7.82 -39.23 2.98
C SER A 264 9.26 -39.51 3.45
N SER A 265 10.17 -39.76 2.50
CA SER A 265 11.59 -39.96 2.74
C SER A 265 12.27 -38.78 3.46
N LEU A 266 12.02 -37.54 3.03
CA LEU A 266 12.62 -36.37 3.67
C LEU A 266 12.05 -36.11 5.08
N SER A 267 10.76 -36.39 5.28
CA SER A 267 10.12 -36.27 6.60
C SER A 267 10.70 -37.28 7.59
N ASP A 268 11.02 -38.49 7.13
CA ASP A 268 11.63 -39.55 7.92
C ASP A 268 13.10 -39.23 8.26
N ASP A 269 13.83 -38.61 7.33
CA ASP A 269 15.20 -38.13 7.57
C ASP A 269 15.24 -37.01 8.61
N VAL A 270 14.31 -36.04 8.54
CA VAL A 270 14.15 -34.97 9.54
C VAL A 270 13.84 -35.56 10.91
N ARG A 271 12.93 -36.55 10.98
CA ARG A 271 12.57 -37.21 12.23
C ARG A 271 13.77 -37.94 12.84
N SER A 272 14.54 -38.64 12.01
CA SER A 272 15.74 -39.37 12.45
C SER A 272 16.82 -38.41 12.96
N ALA A 273 16.97 -37.24 12.33
CA ALA A 273 17.94 -36.24 12.73
C ALA A 273 17.61 -35.54 14.07
N TYR A 274 16.35 -35.54 14.53
CA TYR A 274 16.01 -35.01 15.86
C TYR A 274 16.72 -35.73 17.01
N THR A 275 17.06 -37.00 16.84
CA THR A 275 17.79 -37.76 17.88
C THR A 275 19.20 -37.24 18.13
N LYS A 276 19.78 -36.54 17.14
CA LYS A 276 21.15 -35.99 17.17
C LYS A 276 21.18 -34.51 17.58
N ASP A 277 20.02 -33.86 17.62
CA ASP A 277 19.87 -32.46 17.98
C ASP A 277 19.37 -32.34 19.43
N ALA A 278 20.21 -31.80 20.31
CA ALA A 278 19.93 -31.74 21.75
C ALA A 278 18.68 -30.91 22.06
N ASP A 279 18.44 -29.84 21.32
CA ASP A 279 17.30 -28.94 21.52
C ASP A 279 16.01 -29.60 21.03
N ALA A 280 16.05 -30.23 19.85
CA ALA A 280 14.90 -30.93 19.30
C ALA A 280 14.52 -32.17 20.14
N LYS A 281 15.52 -32.91 20.63
CA LYS A 281 15.30 -34.05 21.53
C LYS A 281 14.63 -33.60 22.83
N GLN A 282 15.11 -32.52 23.44
CA GLN A 282 14.50 -31.97 24.65
C GLN A 282 13.03 -31.56 24.44
N LEU A 283 12.70 -31.01 23.27
CA LEU A 283 11.32 -30.66 22.91
C LEU A 283 10.45 -31.89 22.69
N LEU A 284 10.94 -32.91 22.00
CA LEU A 284 10.22 -34.17 21.80
C LEU A 284 9.96 -34.90 23.12
N ASP A 285 10.96 -34.97 24.00
CA ASP A 285 10.84 -35.58 25.33
C ASP A 285 9.79 -34.83 26.18
N TYR A 286 9.75 -33.49 26.10
CA TYR A 286 8.71 -32.68 26.75
C TYR A 286 7.30 -32.99 26.24
N PHE A 287 7.12 -33.11 24.92
CA PHE A 287 5.80 -33.43 24.34
C PHE A 287 5.40 -34.90 24.55
N ALA A 288 6.35 -35.81 24.76
CA ALA A 288 6.09 -37.21 25.09
C ALA A 288 5.72 -37.41 26.57
N ALA A 289 6.35 -36.68 27.51
CA ALA A 289 6.07 -36.75 28.94
C ALA A 289 6.14 -35.35 29.60
N PRO A 290 5.03 -34.59 29.60
CA PRO A 290 5.00 -33.25 30.19
C PRO A 290 5.22 -33.31 31.70
N SER A 291 6.25 -32.62 32.21
CA SER A 291 6.52 -32.51 33.65
C SER A 291 6.85 -31.06 34.04
N ASP A 292 6.61 -30.69 35.29
CA ASP A 292 6.94 -29.33 35.77
C ASP A 292 8.45 -29.04 35.76
N LYS A 293 9.30 -30.07 35.91
CA LYS A 293 10.75 -29.96 35.76
C LYS A 293 11.18 -29.68 34.31
N SER A 294 10.49 -30.24 33.32
CA SER A 294 10.78 -29.99 31.89
C SER A 294 10.23 -28.64 31.41
N ARG A 295 9.14 -28.14 32.00
CA ARG A 295 8.61 -26.78 31.74
C ARG A 295 9.55 -25.65 32.15
N GLN A 296 10.27 -25.78 33.27
CA GLN A 296 11.18 -24.73 33.75
C GLN A 296 12.38 -24.46 32.82
N LYS A 297 12.75 -25.42 31.96
CA LYS A 297 13.83 -25.28 30.98
C LYS A 297 13.39 -24.70 29.63
N LEU A 298 12.08 -24.50 29.42
CA LEU A 298 11.53 -24.01 28.16
C LEU A 298 11.31 -22.49 28.22
N ALA A 299 11.58 -21.79 27.12
CA ALA A 299 11.27 -20.37 27.01
C ALA A 299 9.76 -20.13 27.23
N LYS A 300 9.39 -19.18 28.11
CA LYS A 300 8.00 -18.90 28.53
C LYS A 300 7.02 -18.59 27.39
N HIS A 301 7.50 -18.36 26.17
CA HIS A 301 6.71 -17.99 24.99
C HIS A 301 6.81 -19.00 23.83
N LEU A 302 7.32 -20.21 24.06
CA LEU A 302 7.49 -21.18 23.00
C LEU A 302 6.13 -21.71 22.49
N ARG A 303 5.81 -21.44 21.23
CA ARG A 303 4.63 -21.96 20.51
C ARG A 303 5.02 -23.08 19.56
N ALA A 304 5.38 -24.23 20.14
CA ALA A 304 5.71 -25.44 19.41
C ALA A 304 4.64 -26.53 19.61
N ARG A 305 4.48 -27.41 18.63
CA ARG A 305 3.64 -28.62 18.72
C ARG A 305 4.27 -29.78 17.93
N VAL A 306 3.90 -31.01 18.25
CA VAL A 306 4.31 -32.19 17.50
C VAL A 306 3.15 -32.72 16.68
N HIS A 307 3.38 -32.99 15.40
CA HIS A 307 2.42 -33.65 14.52
C HIS A 307 3.13 -34.71 13.66
N ASN A 308 2.68 -35.96 13.70
CA ASN A 308 3.29 -37.09 12.98
C ASN A 308 4.82 -37.24 13.23
N GLY A 309 5.25 -36.96 14.46
CA GLY A 309 6.65 -37.00 14.87
C GLY A 309 7.51 -35.83 14.37
N LEU A 310 6.91 -34.81 13.75
CA LEU A 310 7.59 -33.58 13.32
C LEU A 310 7.31 -32.44 14.31
N LEU A 311 8.36 -31.67 14.63
CA LEU A 311 8.24 -30.45 15.43
C LEU A 311 7.78 -29.29 14.54
N LEU A 312 6.66 -28.68 14.92
CA LEU A 312 6.06 -27.54 14.25
C LEU A 312 6.16 -26.30 15.14
N TYR A 313 6.55 -25.17 14.55
CA TYR A 313 6.62 -23.87 15.20
C TYR A 313 5.66 -22.87 14.56
N SER A 314 4.92 -22.12 15.38
CA SER A 314 3.96 -21.09 14.94
C SER A 314 4.44 -19.69 15.34
N ALA A 315 4.59 -18.80 14.35
CA ALA A 315 4.96 -17.39 14.57
C ALA A 315 3.71 -16.51 14.76
N VAL A 316 3.78 -15.53 15.67
CA VAL A 316 2.63 -14.70 16.10
C VAL A 316 1.94 -13.96 14.95
N ASP A 317 2.68 -13.60 13.90
CA ASP A 317 2.19 -12.71 12.84
C ASP A 317 1.63 -13.45 11.61
N VAL A 318 1.84 -14.78 11.55
CA VAL A 318 1.46 -15.59 10.39
C VAL A 318 0.97 -16.93 10.93
N ASN A 319 -0.34 -17.19 10.89
CA ASN A 319 -0.96 -18.49 11.24
C ASN A 319 -0.52 -19.63 10.28
N ALA A 320 0.79 -19.87 10.16
CA ALA A 320 1.38 -20.89 9.33
C ALA A 320 2.38 -21.70 10.16
N ASP A 321 2.13 -23.01 10.27
CA ASP A 321 3.07 -23.93 10.91
C ASP A 321 4.33 -24.11 10.07
N ARG A 322 5.47 -24.19 10.75
CA ARG A 322 6.78 -24.40 10.11
C ARG A 322 7.46 -25.60 10.71
N ILE A 323 8.01 -26.49 9.88
CA ILE A 323 8.77 -27.64 10.36
C ILE A 323 10.13 -27.16 10.89
N VAL A 324 10.49 -27.60 12.09
CA VAL A 324 11.80 -27.38 12.67
C VAL A 324 12.79 -28.36 12.02
N VAL A 325 13.79 -27.84 11.32
CA VAL A 325 14.87 -28.63 10.72
C VAL A 325 16.06 -28.67 11.69
N PRO A 326 16.54 -29.84 12.12
CA PRO A 326 17.71 -30.01 12.99
C PRO A 326 18.97 -29.30 12.49
N ASP A 327 19.94 -29.06 13.38
CA ASP A 327 21.27 -28.54 13.01
C ASP A 327 22.16 -29.58 12.28
N ASP A 328 21.64 -30.18 11.21
CA ASP A 328 22.34 -31.12 10.32
C ASP A 328 22.63 -30.46 8.96
N HIS A 329 23.91 -30.39 8.60
CA HIS A 329 24.37 -29.65 7.42
C HIS A 329 23.93 -30.29 6.09
N GLU A 330 23.95 -31.62 6.00
CA GLU A 330 23.51 -32.38 4.81
C GLU A 330 22.00 -32.28 4.62
N LEU A 331 21.25 -32.40 5.72
CA LEU A 331 19.79 -32.30 5.68
C LEU A 331 19.34 -30.89 5.28
N LYS A 332 19.97 -29.85 5.83
CA LYS A 332 19.70 -28.45 5.42
C LYS A 332 20.00 -28.23 3.95
N PHE A 333 21.11 -28.78 3.45
CA PHE A 333 21.47 -28.67 2.04
C PHE A 333 20.44 -29.36 1.14
N ARG A 334 20.00 -30.58 1.50
CA ARG A 334 18.97 -31.32 0.77
C ARG A 334 17.60 -30.63 0.78
N VAL A 335 17.14 -30.16 1.94
CA VAL A 335 15.90 -29.37 2.06
C VAL A 335 15.98 -28.12 1.18
N THR A 336 17.13 -27.44 1.19
CA THR A 336 17.36 -26.26 0.34
C THR A 336 17.43 -26.61 -1.15
N TYR A 337 18.00 -27.76 -1.50
CA TYR A 337 18.08 -28.18 -2.90
C TYR A 337 16.70 -28.58 -3.45
N GLU A 338 15.96 -29.40 -2.70
CA GLU A 338 14.68 -29.99 -3.13
C GLU A 338 13.53 -28.97 -3.12
N TYR A 339 13.57 -27.99 -2.21
CA TYR A 339 12.49 -26.99 -2.05
C TYR A 339 12.90 -25.56 -2.38
N HIS A 340 14.17 -25.30 -2.72
CA HIS A 340 14.67 -23.94 -2.88
C HIS A 340 15.63 -23.71 -4.08
N ASP A 341 16.15 -24.71 -4.81
CA ASP A 341 16.97 -24.45 -6.02
C ASP A 341 16.11 -24.34 -7.30
N PRO A 342 15.87 -23.14 -7.86
CA PRO A 342 15.25 -22.95 -9.16
C PRO A 342 16.39 -22.87 -10.18
N ARG A 343 16.69 -23.96 -10.88
CA ARG A 343 17.59 -23.90 -12.05
C ARG A 343 16.98 -23.02 -13.15
N ARG A 344 17.20 -21.70 -13.06
CA ARG A 344 17.50 -20.74 -14.13
C ARG A 344 17.77 -19.32 -13.56
N ARG A 345 19.07 -19.11 -13.33
CA ARG A 345 19.89 -17.88 -13.37
C ARG A 345 19.74 -16.79 -12.30
N ASP A 346 20.87 -16.63 -11.60
CA ASP A 346 21.52 -15.42 -11.07
C ASP A 346 20.86 -14.65 -9.92
N ILE A 347 21.11 -15.09 -8.67
CA ILE A 347 20.96 -14.24 -7.47
C ILE A 347 22.12 -14.44 -6.48
N ARG A 348 22.65 -13.31 -6.00
CA ARG A 348 23.70 -13.15 -4.97
C ARG A 348 23.23 -13.62 -3.59
N VAL A 349 24.11 -14.35 -2.89
CA VAL A 349 23.98 -14.65 -1.45
C VAL A 349 24.16 -13.37 -0.63
N VAL A 350 23.14 -12.94 0.11
CA VAL A 350 23.25 -11.81 1.06
C VAL A 350 23.41 -12.37 2.48
N ARG A 351 24.64 -12.33 3.01
CA ARG A 351 24.88 -12.44 4.46
C ARG A 351 24.45 -11.13 5.11
N ARG A 352 23.35 -11.13 5.87
CA ARG A 352 23.07 -10.04 6.82
C ARG A 352 23.76 -10.35 8.15
N HIS A 353 24.84 -9.65 8.43
CA HIS A 353 25.35 -9.52 9.80
C HIS A 353 24.52 -8.45 10.51
N THR A 354 23.57 -8.87 11.34
CA THR A 354 22.98 -8.02 12.38
C THR A 354 23.43 -8.57 13.72
N CYS A 355 24.20 -7.75 14.43
CA CYS A 355 24.77 -8.03 15.74
C CYS A 355 23.67 -7.99 16.79
N PHE A 356 23.15 -9.16 17.19
CA PHE A 356 22.62 -9.50 18.52
C PHE A 356 22.47 -11.04 18.52
N SER A 357 23.14 -11.70 19.47
CA SER A 357 23.29 -13.16 19.70
C SER A 357 22.41 -14.15 18.91
N ARG A 358 23.05 -14.82 17.92
CA ARG A 358 22.83 -16.18 17.36
C ARG A 358 21.42 -16.60 16.91
N VAL A 359 20.91 -16.01 15.82
CA VAL A 359 19.97 -16.68 14.90
C VAL A 359 20.42 -16.44 13.46
N THR A 360 20.66 -17.50 12.68
CA THR A 360 21.06 -17.41 11.27
C THR A 360 19.84 -17.76 10.42
N SER A 361 19.14 -16.76 9.87
CA SER A 361 18.03 -16.98 8.95
C SER A 361 18.53 -16.99 7.50
N ILE A 362 18.13 -18.01 6.74
CA ILE A 362 18.23 -18.03 5.28
C ILE A 362 16.84 -17.68 4.76
N GLY A 363 16.71 -16.61 3.99
CA GLY A 363 15.46 -16.21 3.36
C GLY A 363 15.70 -15.91 1.89
N VAL A 364 14.91 -16.51 1.00
CA VAL A 364 14.92 -16.22 -0.43
C VAL A 364 13.52 -15.84 -0.89
N THR A 365 13.46 -14.75 -1.64
CA THR A 365 12.26 -14.20 -2.27
C THR A 365 12.20 -14.65 -3.72
N SER A 366 11.10 -15.30 -4.12
CA SER A 366 10.75 -15.57 -5.52
C SER A 366 9.94 -14.41 -6.12
N THR A 367 10.09 -14.16 -7.42
CA THR A 367 9.37 -13.15 -8.21
C THR A 367 7.89 -13.47 -8.47
N SER A 368 7.36 -14.58 -7.93
CA SER A 368 5.93 -14.90 -7.94
C SER A 368 5.45 -15.24 -6.54
N GLY A 369 5.19 -14.22 -5.73
CA GLY A 369 4.16 -14.16 -4.66
C GLY A 369 4.03 -15.25 -3.57
N TYR A 370 4.77 -16.35 -3.59
CA TYR A 370 4.61 -17.47 -2.65
C TYR A 370 5.85 -17.62 -1.77
N VAL A 371 5.62 -17.58 -0.47
CA VAL A 371 6.65 -17.62 0.57
C VAL A 371 6.65 -19.01 1.20
N SER A 372 7.58 -19.87 0.78
CA SER A 372 8.00 -21.04 1.57
C SER A 372 9.11 -20.57 2.51
N THR A 373 8.82 -20.39 3.80
CA THR A 373 9.83 -19.99 4.79
C THR A 373 10.30 -21.20 5.57
N PHE A 374 11.48 -21.73 5.26
CA PHE A 374 12.21 -22.57 6.21
C PHE A 374 12.97 -21.63 7.16
N VAL A 375 12.73 -21.75 8.46
CA VAL A 375 13.47 -20.97 9.46
C VAL A 375 14.44 -21.89 10.17
N LEU A 376 15.72 -21.56 10.04
CA LEU A 376 16.77 -22.04 10.93
C LEU A 376 16.69 -21.25 12.23
N ALA A 377 16.00 -21.81 13.23
CA ALA A 377 16.03 -21.29 14.59
C ALA A 377 17.14 -22.03 15.36
N ARG A 378 18.15 -21.29 15.84
CA ARG A 378 18.96 -21.77 16.96
C ARG A 378 18.32 -21.27 18.25
N TYR A 379 18.18 -22.14 19.23
CA TYR A 379 17.89 -21.73 20.59
C TYR A 379 19.16 -21.17 21.21
N ALA A 380 19.08 -19.97 21.79
CA ALA A 380 20.08 -19.51 22.72
C ALA A 380 19.66 -20.02 24.11
N SER A 381 20.39 -20.98 24.65
CA SER A 381 20.45 -21.18 26.10
C SER A 381 21.11 -19.95 26.71
N ALA A 382 20.47 -19.38 27.74
CA ALA A 382 21.08 -18.37 28.59
C ALA A 382 22.19 -18.99 29.43
#